data_AF-A0A2V5Q7N6-F1
#
_entry.id   AF-A0A2V5Q7N6-F1
#
_cell.length_a   1.000
_cell.length_b   1.000
_cell.length_c   1.000
_cell.angle_alpha   90.00
_cell.angle_beta   90.00
_cell.angle_gamma   90.00
#
_symmetry.space_group_name_H-M   'P 1'
#
loop_
_entity.id
_entity.type
_entity.pdbx_description
1 polymer ?
#
loop_
_entity_poly.entity_id
_entity_poly.type
_entity_poly.pdbx_seq_one_letter_code
_entity_poly.pdbx_strand_id
1 'polypeptide(L)' 'IFQHLGQTLAPFKRVRRIEFSDLPKTLSGKIRRVELRQEEEKRAKEGRRSSNEFREEDFPELSTR' A
#
# COMPACT_ATOMS: atom_id res chain seq x y z
N ILE A 1 -9.29 7.30 0.61
CA ILE A 1 -8.87 6.49 -0.58
C ILE A 1 -9.63 5.17 -0.66
N PHE A 2 -9.62 4.33 0.37
CA PHE A 2 -10.35 3.05 0.36
C PHE A 2 -11.84 3.18 0.03
N GLN A 3 -12.56 4.13 0.62
CA GLN A 3 -13.96 4.42 0.27
C GLN A 3 -14.15 4.70 -1.23
N HIS A 4 -13.27 5.50 -1.84
CA HIS A 4 -13.31 5.82 -3.27
C HIS A 4 -13.06 4.57 -4.13
N LEU A 5 -12.09 3.72 -3.75
CA LEU A 5 -11.85 2.43 -4.41
C LEU A 5 -13.07 1.49 -4.27
N GLY A 6 -13.75 1.52 -3.13
CA GLY A 6 -14.98 0.76 -2.88
C GLY A 6 -16.12 1.13 -3.83
N GLN A 7 -16.21 2.40 -4.23
CA GLN A 7 -17.23 2.93 -5.13
C GLN A 7 -16.86 2.79 -6.62
N THR A 8 -15.57 2.81 -6.95
CA THR A 8 -15.08 2.88 -8.34
C THR A 8 -14.54 1.57 -8.89
N LEU A 9 -14.07 0.67 -8.03
CA LEU A 9 -13.44 -0.59 -8.43
C LEU A 9 -14.25 -1.79 -7.98
N ALA A 10 -14.28 -2.81 -8.86
CA ALA A 10 -14.73 -4.14 -8.49
C ALA A 10 -13.88 -4.71 -7.33
N PRO A 11 -14.45 -5.54 -6.44
CA PRO A 11 -13.76 -6.00 -5.23
C PRO A 11 -12.36 -6.58 -5.45
N PHE A 12 -12.17 -7.37 -6.52
CA PHE A 12 -10.89 -8.01 -6.84
C PHE A 12 -9.79 -7.04 -7.32
N LYS A 13 -10.14 -5.80 -7.68
CA LYS A 13 -9.18 -4.76 -8.09
C LYS A 13 -8.77 -3.84 -6.94
N ARG A 14 -9.42 -3.95 -5.79
CA ARG A 14 -9.17 -3.06 -4.65
C ARG A 14 -7.86 -3.43 -3.97
N VAL A 15 -7.03 -2.43 -3.73
CA VAL A 15 -5.88 -2.59 -2.83
C VAL A 15 -6.37 -2.57 -1.39
N ARG A 16 -5.83 -3.46 -0.56
CA ARG A 16 -6.19 -3.56 0.88
C ARG A 16 -5.19 -2.89 1.80
N ARG A 17 -4.06 -2.45 1.25
CA ARG A 17 -2.96 -1.82 1.97
C ARG A 17 -2.36 -0.72 1.11
N ILE A 18 -2.12 0.43 1.72
CA ILE A 18 -1.50 1.61 1.12
C ILE A 18 -0.44 2.12 2.09
N GLU A 19 0.74 2.41 1.58
CA GLU A 19 1.81 3.02 2.36
C GLU A 19 2.25 4.34 1.71
N PHE A 20 2.51 5.34 2.53
CA PHE A 20 3.12 6.60 2.10
C PHE A 20 4.60 6.63 2.47
N SER A 21 5.46 6.68 1.46
CA SER A 21 6.91 6.77 1.59
C SER A 21 7.51 7.50 0.40
N ASP A 22 8.76 7.91 0.56
CA ASP A 22 9.54 8.41 -0.57
C ASP A 22 9.82 7.27 -1.55
N LEU A 23 9.60 7.52 -2.84
CA LEU A 23 9.79 6.51 -3.86
C LEU A 23 11.24 6.57 -4.38
N PRO A 24 12.02 5.47 -4.29
CA PRO A 24 13.39 5.47 -4.78
C PRO A 24 13.41 5.74 -6.28
N LYS A 25 14.31 6.61 -6.71
CA LYS A 25 14.42 7.08 -8.09
C LYS A 25 15.76 6.70 -8.71
N THR A 26 15.79 6.52 -10.03
CA THR A 26 17.04 6.53 -10.80
C THR A 26 17.54 7.96 -10.98
N LEU A 27 18.77 8.11 -11.48
CA LEU A 27 19.32 9.42 -11.87
C LEU A 27 18.42 10.16 -12.88
N SER A 28 17.65 9.42 -13.67
CA SER A 28 16.67 9.94 -14.63
C SER A 28 15.26 10.12 -14.03
N GLY A 29 15.08 9.91 -12.72
CA GLY A 29 13.79 10.07 -12.04
C GLY A 29 12.79 8.92 -12.23
N LYS A 30 13.20 7.77 -12.80
CA LYS A 30 12.31 6.59 -12.90
C LYS A 30 12.17 5.93 -11.53
N ILE A 31 10.96 5.50 -11.15
CA ILE A 31 10.75 4.77 -9.89
C ILE A 31 11.46 3.41 -9.95
N ARG A 32 12.30 3.14 -8.95
CA ARG A 32 13.06 1.89 -8.83
C ARG A 32 12.24 0.82 -8.13
N ARG A 33 11.33 0.20 -8.88
CA ARG A 33 10.41 -0.83 -8.35
C ARG A 33 11.10 -2.07 -7.77
N VAL A 34 12.32 -2.39 -8.22
CA VAL A 34 13.06 -3.55 -7.68
C VAL A 34 13.46 -3.33 -6.22
N GLU A 35 13.92 -2.12 -5.88
CA GLU A 35 14.28 -1.75 -4.50
C GLU A 35 13.03 -1.76 -3.61
N LEU A 36 11.92 -1.18 -4.09
CA LEU A 36 10.63 -1.22 -3.37
C LEU A 36 10.17 -2.66 -3.06
N ARG A 37 10.35 -3.60 -3.99
CA ARG A 37 10.01 -5.01 -3.77
C ARG A 37 10.90 -5.65 -2.71
N GLN A 38 12.20 -5.38 -2.75
CA GLN A 38 13.16 -5.91 -1.77
C GLN A 38 12.88 -5.38 -0.36
N GLU A 39 12.57 -4.09 -0.23
CA GLU A 39 12.18 -3.48 1.04
C GLU A 39 10.88 -4.08 1.58
N GLU A 40 9.90 -4.33 0.70
CA GLU A 40 8.66 -4.99 1.07
C GLU A 40 8.90 -6.43 1.56
N GLU A 41 9.69 -7.21 0.83
CA GLU A 41 10.04 -8.59 1.23
C GLU A 41 10.78 -8.62 2.57
N LYS A 42 11.68 -7.67 2.81
CA LYS A 42 12.39 -7.53 4.09
C LYS A 42 11.41 -7.23 5.23
N ARG A 43 10.50 -6.27 5.04
CA ARG A 43 9.50 -5.91 6.05
C ARG A 43 8.53 -7.04 6.35
N ALA A 44 8.11 -7.77 5.33
CA ALA A 44 7.28 -8.96 5.48
C ALA A 44 7.97 -10.04 6.34
N LYS A 45 9.28 -10.27 6.14
CA LYS A 45 10.08 -11.20 6.96
C LYS A 45 10.23 -10.73 8.41
N GLU A 46 10.38 -9.44 8.63
CA GLU A 46 10.52 -8.84 9.96
C GLU A 46 9.18 -8.68 10.70
N GLY A 47 8.04 -8.91 10.04
CA GLY A 47 6.71 -8.68 10.60
C GLY A 47 6.44 -7.23 11.00
N ARG A 48 7.22 -6.28 10.45
CA ARG A 48 7.11 -4.85 10.80
C ARG A 48 6.04 -4.16 9.96
N ARG A 49 5.13 -3.48 10.66
CA ARG A 49 4.20 -2.51 10.07
C ARG A 49 4.84 -1.11 10.08
N SER A 50 4.80 -0.41 8.95
CA SER A 50 5.27 0.97 8.84
C SER A 50 4.28 1.93 9.52
N SER A 51 4.75 3.04 10.09
CA SER A 51 3.86 4.06 10.68
C SER A 51 2.95 4.72 9.65
N ASN A 52 3.39 4.75 8.39
CA ASN A 52 2.66 5.34 7.28
C ASN A 52 1.92 4.28 6.45
N GLU A 53 1.77 3.06 6.97
CA GLU A 53 0.99 1.98 6.37
C GLU A 53 -0.44 2.00 6.92
N PHE A 54 -1.39 2.10 6.00
CA PHE A 54 -2.82 2.04 6.25
C PHE A 54 -3.41 0.81 5.57
N ARG A 55 -4.20 0.04 6.31
CA ARG A 55 -4.92 -1.13 5.83
C ARG A 55 -6.41 -0.83 5.83
N GLU A 56 -7.14 -1.51 4.95
CA GLU A 56 -8.60 -1.37 4.88
C GLU A 56 -9.26 -1.76 6.21
N GLU A 57 -8.70 -2.75 6.92
CA GLU A 57 -9.17 -3.21 8.24
C GLU A 57 -9.05 -2.18 9.36
N ASP A 58 -8.20 -1.14 9.20
CA ASP A 58 -8.10 -0.07 10.19
C ASP A 58 -9.35 0.83 10.22
N PHE A 59 -10.21 0.73 9.20
CA PHE A 59 -11.40 1.57 9.00
C PHE A 59 -12.67 0.70 9.01
N PRO A 60 -13.11 0.21 10.18
CA PRO A 60 -14.26 -0.69 10.30
C PRO A 60 -15.55 -0.12 9.72
N GLU A 61 -15.70 1.22 9.71
CA GLU A 61 -16.82 1.94 9.10
C GLU A 61 -16.96 1.70 7.59
N LEU A 62 -15.90 1.24 6.91
CA LEU A 62 -15.93 0.90 5.49
C LEU A 62 -16.40 -0.54 5.22
N SER A 63 -16.38 -1.41 6.23
CA SER A 63 -16.77 -2.82 6.09
C SER A 63 -18.28 -3.05 6.17
N THR A 64 -19.03 -2.09 6.72
CA THR A 64 -20.49 -2.18 6.85
C THR A 64 -21.16 -1.72 5.56
N ARG A 65 -21.37 -2.66 4.63
CA ARG A 65 -22.26 -2.44 3.48
C ARG A 65 -23.07 -3.69 3.16
#